data_AF-A0AAN7FI83-F1
#
_entry.id   AF-A0AAN7FI83-F1
#
_cell.length_a   1.000
_cell.length_b   1.000
_cell.length_c   1.000
_cell.angle_alpha   90.00
_cell.angle_beta   90.00
_cell.angle_gamma   90.00
#
_symmetry.space_group_name_H-M   'P 1'
#
loop_
_entity.id
_entity.type
_entity.pdbx_description
1 polymer ?
#
loop_
_entity_poly.entity_id
_entity_poly.type
_entity_poly.pdbx_seq_one_letter_code
_entity_poly.pdbx_strand_id
1 'polypeptide(L)'
;MLAKRYSTTHGSMKYQLVVELHQLRQEPGQSINDYYDQLRFIWDQIDLSDPTWACLKDAQQYASIRDEFCLYKFLMSLHKDFEPIRGQLLNRSPTPFLDTAVNELVKEEVRLATFQAQNKLNVLAITLSAPPIEQP
;
A
#
# COMPACT_ATOMS: atom_id res chain seq x y z
N MET A 1 -9.49 -40.22 1.38
CA MET A 1 -9.36 -39.43 2.63
C MET A 1 -8.31 -38.31 2.54
N LEU A 2 -7.15 -38.53 1.92
CA LEU A 2 -6.09 -37.52 1.81
C LEU A 2 -6.49 -36.29 0.98
N ALA A 3 -7.08 -36.47 -0.21
CA ALA A 3 -7.51 -35.36 -1.08
C ALA A 3 -8.46 -34.36 -0.38
N LYS A 4 -9.39 -34.87 0.45
CA LYS A 4 -10.28 -34.03 1.25
C LYS A 4 -9.51 -33.21 2.30
N ARG A 5 -8.53 -33.82 2.98
CA ARG A 5 -7.68 -33.11 3.95
C ARG A 5 -6.80 -32.06 3.28
N TYR A 6 -6.15 -32.39 2.15
CA TYR A 6 -5.35 -31.43 1.37
C TYR A 6 -6.18 -30.24 0.88
N SER A 7 -7.38 -30.48 0.35
CA SER A 7 -8.31 -29.41 -0.06
C SER A 7 -8.75 -28.54 1.12
N THR A 8 -9.05 -29.12 2.28
CA THR A 8 -9.38 -28.36 3.50
C THR A 8 -8.20 -27.53 4.03
N THR A 9 -6.98 -28.08 4.00
CA THR A 9 -5.76 -27.34 4.36
C THR A 9 -5.48 -26.19 3.40
N HIS A 10 -5.72 -26.39 2.10
CA HIS A 10 -5.54 -25.35 1.09
C HIS A 10 -6.60 -24.23 1.23
N GLY A 11 -7.86 -24.59 1.46
CA GLY A 11 -8.93 -23.61 1.68
C GLY A 11 -8.76 -22.78 2.97
N SER A 12 -8.33 -23.42 4.07
CA SER A 12 -8.05 -22.71 5.33
C SER A 12 -6.85 -21.76 5.23
N MET A 13 -5.80 -22.16 4.51
CA MET A 13 -4.66 -21.28 4.21
C MET A 13 -5.08 -20.06 3.39
N LYS A 14 -5.83 -20.27 2.30
CA LYS A 14 -6.34 -19.16 1.47
C LYS A 14 -7.22 -18.20 2.28
N TYR A 15 -8.10 -18.74 3.13
CA TYR A 15 -8.90 -17.92 4.04
C TYR A 15 -8.03 -17.06 4.96
N GLN A 16 -6.98 -17.63 5.55
CA GLN A 16 -6.08 -16.89 6.44
C GLN A 16 -5.34 -15.75 5.71
N LEU A 17 -4.84 -16.01 4.50
CA LEU A 17 -4.22 -14.99 3.65
C LEU A 17 -5.19 -13.85 3.31
N VAL A 18 -6.45 -14.18 3.01
CA VAL A 18 -7.49 -13.19 2.75
C VAL A 18 -7.81 -12.36 4.00
N VAL A 19 -7.86 -12.98 5.18
CA VAL A 19 -8.02 -12.26 6.46
C VAL A 19 -6.87 -11.30 6.71
N GLU A 20 -5.64 -11.77 6.52
CA GLU A 20 -4.42 -10.96 6.67
C GLU A 20 -4.43 -9.79 5.70
N LEU A 21 -4.73 -10.04 4.42
CA LEU A 21 -4.89 -9.00 3.41
C LEU A 21 -5.90 -7.96 3.85
N HIS A 22 -7.10 -8.36 4.29
CA HIS A 22 -8.14 -7.43 4.72
C HIS A 22 -7.74 -6.58 5.93
N GLN A 23 -6.98 -7.12 6.86
CA GLN A 23 -6.56 -6.45 8.09
C GLN A 23 -5.33 -5.55 7.88
N LEU A 24 -4.46 -5.89 6.93
CA LEU A 24 -3.21 -5.17 6.68
C LEU A 24 -3.46 -3.68 6.34
N ARG A 25 -2.73 -2.81 7.02
CA ARG A 25 -2.70 -1.34 6.87
C ARG A 25 -1.25 -0.89 6.92
N GLN A 26 -0.93 0.23 6.25
CA GLN A 26 0.40 0.83 6.36
C GLN A 26 0.59 1.37 7.77
N GLU A 27 1.64 0.91 8.44
CA GLU A 27 1.98 1.35 9.79
C GLU A 27 2.59 2.77 9.80
N PRO A 28 2.44 3.53 10.89
CA PRO A 28 3.06 4.85 11.00
C PRO A 28 4.58 4.79 10.81
N GLY A 29 5.09 5.51 9.82
CA GLY A 29 6.53 5.56 9.49
C GLY A 29 7.04 4.38 8.65
N GLN A 30 6.19 3.42 8.29
CA GLN A 30 6.53 2.37 7.33
C GLN A 30 6.64 2.97 5.92
N SER A 31 7.69 2.61 5.18
CA SER A 31 7.85 3.12 3.82
C SER A 31 6.80 2.56 2.87
N ILE A 32 6.51 3.29 1.79
CA ILE A 32 5.61 2.83 0.73
C ILE A 32 6.08 1.50 0.13
N ASN A 33 7.39 1.33 -0.09
CA ASN A 33 7.94 0.10 -0.66
C ASN A 33 7.81 -1.08 0.30
N ASP A 34 8.19 -0.92 1.57
CA ASP A 34 8.08 -2.01 2.55
C ASP A 34 6.63 -2.45 2.71
N TYR A 35 5.70 -1.49 2.69
CA TYR A 35 4.28 -1.78 2.74
C TYR A 35 3.76 -2.50 1.49
N TYR A 36 4.18 -2.03 0.30
CA TYR A 36 3.82 -2.65 -0.97
C TYR A 36 4.36 -4.08 -1.07
N ASP A 37 5.58 -4.34 -0.61
CA ASP A 37 6.19 -5.67 -0.61
C ASP A 37 5.42 -6.66 0.27
N GLN A 38 4.89 -6.22 1.42
CA GLN A 38 4.02 -7.05 2.26
C GLN A 38 2.71 -7.43 1.56
N LEU A 39 2.06 -6.46 0.92
CA LEU A 39 0.85 -6.72 0.13
C LEU A 39 1.13 -7.67 -1.04
N ARG A 40 2.24 -7.42 -1.76
CA ARG A 40 2.67 -8.24 -2.89
C ARG A 40 2.93 -9.67 -2.48
N PHE A 41 3.60 -9.88 -1.36
CA PHE A 41 3.81 -11.22 -0.81
C PHE A 41 2.48 -11.96 -0.59
N ILE A 42 1.48 -11.32 0.01
CA ILE A 42 0.18 -11.96 0.24
C ILE A 42 -0.55 -12.24 -1.08
N TRP A 43 -0.53 -11.29 -2.02
CA TRP A 43 -1.13 -11.49 -3.35
C TRP A 43 -0.48 -12.64 -4.12
N ASP A 44 0.85 -12.72 -4.13
CA ASP A 44 1.59 -13.82 -4.77
C ASP A 44 1.20 -15.17 -4.17
N GLN A 45 1.03 -15.24 -2.85
CA GLN A 45 0.60 -16.47 -2.15
C GLN A 45 -0.86 -16.85 -2.48
N ILE A 46 -1.74 -15.86 -2.70
CA ILE A 46 -3.11 -16.10 -3.15
C ILE A 46 -3.12 -16.56 -4.60
N ASP A 47 -2.33 -15.94 -5.49
CA ASP A 47 -2.21 -16.30 -6.90
C ASP A 47 -1.74 -17.76 -7.07
N LEU A 48 -0.81 -18.22 -6.23
CA LEU A 48 -0.37 -19.63 -6.21
C LEU A 48 -1.49 -20.63 -5.87
N SER A 49 -2.58 -20.16 -5.26
CA SER A 49 -3.76 -20.97 -4.92
C SER A 49 -4.85 -20.95 -6.00
N ASP A 50 -4.69 -20.14 -7.04
CA ASP A 50 -5.69 -19.99 -8.09
C ASP A 50 -5.60 -21.11 -9.13
N PRO A 51 -6.75 -21.49 -9.74
CA PRO A 51 -6.76 -22.53 -10.75
C PRO A 51 -6.03 -22.08 -12.02
N THR A 52 -5.50 -23.05 -12.77
CA THR A 52 -5.00 -22.77 -14.12
C THR A 52 -6.18 -22.44 -15.04
N TRP A 53 -6.08 -21.30 -15.73
CA TRP A 53 -7.08 -20.86 -16.70
C TRP A 53 -6.94 -21.62 -18.02
N ALA A 54 -8.04 -22.23 -18.50
CA ALA A 54 -8.05 -22.91 -19.80
C ALA A 54 -8.21 -21.93 -20.98
N CYS A 55 -8.83 -20.78 -20.74
CA CYS A 55 -9.12 -19.76 -21.74
C CYS A 55 -8.27 -18.50 -21.49
N LEU A 56 -7.52 -18.06 -22.50
CA LEU A 56 -6.66 -16.87 -22.39
C LEU A 56 -7.47 -15.60 -22.14
N LYS A 57 -8.64 -15.46 -22.77
CA LYS A 57 -9.50 -14.28 -22.59
C LYS A 57 -10.00 -14.17 -21.15
N ASP A 58 -10.40 -15.29 -20.56
CA ASP A 58 -10.88 -15.31 -19.17
C ASP A 58 -9.72 -15.03 -18.20
N ALA A 59 -8.53 -15.56 -18.48
CA ALA A 59 -7.32 -15.24 -17.72
C ALA A 59 -6.98 -13.75 -17.75
N GLN A 60 -7.05 -13.12 -18.92
CA GLN A 60 -6.82 -11.68 -19.09
C GLN A 60 -7.87 -10.84 -18.36
N GLN A 61 -9.15 -11.21 -18.48
CA GLN A 61 -10.23 -10.51 -17.78
C GLN A 61 -10.08 -10.64 -16.26
N TYR A 62 -9.73 -11.83 -15.76
CA TYR A 62 -9.45 -12.05 -14.35
C TYR A 62 -8.26 -11.20 -13.86
N ALA A 63 -7.17 -11.18 -14.62
CA ALA A 63 -6.00 -10.36 -14.30
C ALA A 63 -6.37 -8.86 -14.20
N SER A 64 -7.17 -8.33 -15.13
CA SER A 64 -7.61 -6.93 -15.05
C SER A 64 -8.45 -6.62 -13.80
N ILE A 65 -9.39 -7.51 -13.44
CA ILE A 65 -10.21 -7.35 -12.23
C ILE A 65 -9.32 -7.40 -10.98
N ARG A 66 -8.36 -8.33 -10.95
CA ARG A 66 -7.43 -8.49 -9.84
C ARG A 66 -6.52 -7.26 -9.70
N ASP A 67 -5.94 -6.78 -10.79
CA ASP A 67 -5.04 -5.62 -10.77
C ASP A 67 -5.76 -4.36 -10.28
N GLU A 68 -7.03 -4.16 -10.67
CA GLU A 68 -7.88 -3.09 -10.14
C GLU A 68 -8.16 -3.27 -8.64
N PHE A 69 -8.47 -4.48 -8.19
CA PHE A 69 -8.65 -4.78 -6.77
C PHE A 69 -7.36 -4.51 -5.96
N CYS A 70 -6.20 -4.92 -6.46
CA CYS A 70 -4.91 -4.68 -5.82
C CYS A 70 -4.62 -3.19 -5.68
N LEU A 71 -4.90 -2.39 -6.72
CA LEU A 71 -4.81 -0.94 -6.66
C LEU A 71 -5.67 -0.35 -5.55
N TYR A 72 -6.97 -0.65 -5.54
CA TYR A 72 -7.86 -0.06 -4.52
C TYR A 72 -7.52 -0.55 -3.12
N LYS A 73 -7.14 -1.83 -2.98
CA LYS A 73 -6.68 -2.37 -1.70
C LYS A 73 -5.44 -1.65 -1.21
N PHE A 74 -4.44 -1.44 -2.06
CA PHE A 74 -3.26 -0.65 -1.72
C PHE A 74 -3.66 0.76 -1.27
N LEU A 75 -4.36 1.52 -2.11
CA LEU A 75 -4.73 2.90 -1.81
C LEU A 75 -5.60 3.07 -0.54
N MET A 76 -6.59 2.20 -0.32
CA MET A 76 -7.50 2.32 0.83
C MET A 76 -6.79 2.09 2.18
N SER A 77 -5.65 1.42 2.16
CA SER A 77 -4.94 0.95 3.35
C SER A 77 -3.66 1.72 3.66
N LEU A 78 -3.33 2.73 2.84
CA LEU A 78 -2.25 3.67 3.09
C LEU A 78 -2.51 4.54 4.32
N HIS A 79 -1.41 4.98 4.93
CA HIS A 79 -1.42 5.94 6.02
C HIS A 79 -2.03 7.28 5.55
N LYS A 80 -2.65 8.01 6.49
CA LYS A 80 -3.40 9.24 6.20
C LYS A 80 -2.58 10.37 5.58
N ASP A 81 -1.26 10.34 5.73
CA ASP A 81 -0.37 11.37 5.16
C ASP A 81 -0.42 11.38 3.62
N PHE A 82 -0.81 10.26 3.01
CA PHE A 82 -0.97 10.11 1.57
C PHE A 82 -2.40 10.37 1.09
N GLU A 83 -3.30 10.85 1.94
CA GLU A 83 -4.69 11.13 1.55
C GLU A 83 -4.80 12.09 0.33
N PRO A 84 -4.02 13.18 0.23
CA PRO A 84 -4.13 14.09 -0.91
C PRO A 84 -3.80 13.43 -2.25
N ILE A 85 -2.70 12.67 -2.32
CA ILE A 85 -2.30 11.97 -3.55
C ILE A 85 -3.24 10.79 -3.86
N ARG A 86 -3.76 10.10 -2.82
CA ARG A 86 -4.78 9.07 -2.99
C ARG A 86 -6.04 9.62 -3.66
N GLY A 87 -6.52 10.78 -3.22
CA GLY A 87 -7.66 11.45 -3.86
C GLY A 87 -7.38 11.81 -5.32
N GLN A 88 -6.17 12.26 -5.64
CA GLN A 88 -5.77 12.55 -7.03
C GLN A 88 -5.73 11.30 -7.91
N LEU A 89 -5.18 10.19 -7.40
CA LEU A 89 -5.10 8.92 -8.11
C LEU A 89 -6.49 8.34 -8.40
N LEU A 90 -7.40 8.39 -7.42
CA LEU A 90 -8.77 7.87 -7.55
C LEU A 90 -9.64 8.69 -8.52
N ASN A 91 -9.37 9.98 -8.69
CA ASN A 91 -10.12 10.84 -9.60
C ASN A 91 -9.58 10.84 -11.04
N ARG A 92 -8.52 10.08 -11.33
CA ARG A 92 -7.89 10.03 -12.65
C ARG A 92 -8.70 9.14 -13.61
N SER A 93 -8.81 9.57 -14.87
CA SER A 93 -9.37 8.77 -15.95
C SER A 93 -8.39 8.76 -17.14
N PRO A 94 -7.86 7.59 -17.57
CA PRO A 94 -8.14 6.26 -17.02
C PRO A 94 -7.50 6.05 -15.63
N THR A 95 -8.03 5.07 -14.87
CA THR A 95 -7.47 4.64 -13.60
C THR A 95 -6.00 4.24 -13.78
N PRO A 96 -5.07 4.72 -12.94
CA PRO A 96 -3.66 4.38 -13.07
C PRO A 96 -3.41 2.90 -12.75
N PHE A 97 -2.40 2.30 -13.36
CA PHE A 97 -1.92 0.98 -12.96
C PHE A 97 -1.29 1.03 -11.56
N LEU A 98 -1.29 -0.12 -10.87
CA LEU A 98 -0.73 -0.27 -9.53
C LEU A 98 0.73 0.21 -9.45
N ASP A 99 1.60 -0.22 -10.36
CA ASP A 99 3.00 0.20 -10.36
C ASP A 99 3.16 1.71 -10.60
N THR A 100 2.30 2.32 -11.41
CA THR A 100 2.28 3.77 -11.60
C THR A 100 1.93 4.48 -10.29
N ALA A 101 0.88 4.01 -9.60
CA ALA A 101 0.46 4.57 -8.32
C ALA A 101 1.56 4.43 -7.24
N VAL A 102 2.21 3.26 -7.13
CA VAL A 102 3.33 3.02 -6.20
C VAL A 102 4.47 4.00 -6.48
N ASN A 103 4.88 4.15 -7.74
CA ASN A 103 5.96 5.07 -8.12
C ASN A 103 5.65 6.54 -7.78
N GLU A 104 4.40 6.97 -7.98
CA GLU A 104 3.96 8.33 -7.61
C GLU A 104 3.96 8.52 -6.08
N LEU A 105 3.52 7.51 -5.33
CA LEU A 105 3.51 7.52 -3.87
C LEU A 105 4.92 7.52 -3.26
N VAL A 106 5.87 6.79 -3.84
CA VAL A 106 7.29 6.83 -3.41
C VAL A 106 7.88 8.23 -3.62
N LYS A 107 7.56 8.90 -4.73
CA LYS A 107 8.00 10.29 -4.95
C LYS A 107 7.38 11.23 -3.92
N GLU A 108 6.12 11.03 -3.59
CA GLU A 108 5.41 11.82 -2.59
C GLU A 108 5.97 11.61 -1.19
N GLU A 109 6.32 10.38 -0.83
CA GLU A 109 7.00 10.05 0.43
C GLU A 109 8.30 10.85 0.61
N VAL A 110 9.15 10.88 -0.43
CA VAL A 110 10.40 11.67 -0.43
C VAL A 110 10.11 13.17 -0.29
N ARG A 111 9.07 13.67 -0.98
CA ARG A 111 8.66 15.08 -0.90
C ARG A 111 8.21 15.45 0.51
N LEU A 112 7.39 14.61 1.14
CA LEU A 112 6.91 14.80 2.51
C LEU A 112 8.06 14.75 3.52
N ALA A 113 8.97 13.79 3.39
CA ALA A 113 10.15 13.70 4.25
C ALA A 113 11.03 14.96 4.17
N THR A 114 11.24 15.47 2.95
CA THR A 114 12.02 16.70 2.71
C THR A 114 11.36 17.92 3.36
N PHE A 115 10.04 18.06 3.19
CA PHE A 115 9.27 19.15 3.79
C PHE A 115 9.31 19.11 5.33
N GLN A 116 9.19 17.91 5.92
CA GLN A 116 9.29 17.73 7.37
C GLN A 116 10.68 18.10 7.89
N ALA A 117 11.75 17.72 7.18
CA ALA A 117 13.12 18.07 7.56
C ALA A 117 13.34 19.59 7.56
N GLN A 118 12.88 20.29 6.53
CA GLN A 118 12.96 21.75 6.44
C GLN A 118 12.19 22.45 7.56
N ASN A 119 10.98 21.98 7.88
CA ASN A 119 10.22 22.56 8.99
C ASN A 119 10.92 22.38 10.34
N LYS A 120 11.55 21.23 10.59
CA LYS A 120 12.34 21.02 11.81
C LYS A 120 13.50 22.01 11.92
N LEU A 121 14.21 22.27 10.81
CA LEU A 121 15.30 23.26 10.77
C LEU A 121 14.80 24.67 11.05
N ASN A 122 13.67 25.05 10.46
CA ASN A 122 13.07 26.38 10.64
C ASN A 122 12.65 26.62 12.11
N VAL A 123 12.04 25.63 12.76
CA VAL A 123 11.66 25.72 14.18
C VAL A 123 12.90 25.92 15.07
N LEU A 124 13.96 25.13 14.85
CA LEU A 124 15.19 25.26 15.62
C LEU A 124 15.82 26.66 15.47
N ALA A 125 15.86 27.19 14.24
CA ALA A 125 16.40 28.53 13.97
C ALA A 125 15.62 29.63 14.72
N ILE A 126 14.29 29.52 14.79
CA ILE A 126 13.46 30.47 15.54
C ILE A 126 13.74 30.39 17.05
N THR A 127 13.87 29.17 17.60
CA THR A 127 14.17 28.99 19.04
C THR A 127 15.55 29.52 19.43
N LEU A 128 16.55 29.40 18.55
CA LEU A 128 17.90 29.93 18.76
C LEU A 128 17.97 31.46 18.65
N SER A 129 17.05 32.06 17.90
CA SER A 129 16.96 33.51 17.65
C SER A 129 16.14 34.26 18.71
N ALA A 130 15.40 33.55 19.57
CA ALA A 130 14.61 34.19 20.63
C ALA A 130 15.55 34.84 21.67
N PRO A 131 15.37 36.15 21.98
CA PRO A 131 16.21 36.82 22.97
C PRO A 131 16.03 36.21 24.37
N PRO A 132 17.07 36.22 25.23
CA PRO A 132 16.95 35.72 26.59
C PRO A 132 15.86 36.50 27.32
N ILE A 133 14.91 35.78 27.91
CA ILE A 133 13.92 36.39 28.81
C ILE A 133 14.68 36.86 30.05
N GLU A 134 14.93 38.16 30.17
CA GLU A 134 15.37 38.77 31.42
C GLU A 134 14.26 38.56 32.46
N GLN A 135 14.52 37.71 33.45
CA GLN A 135 13.66 37.57 34.63
C GLN A 135 13.98 38.70 35.63
N PRO A 136 12.94 39.22 36.33
CA PRO A 136 13.03 40.43 37.15
C PRO A 136 13.86 40.28 38.43
#